data_AF-A0A8I6WCK5-F1
#
_entry.id   AF-A0A8I6WCK5-F1
#
_cell.length_a   1.000
_cell.length_b   1.000
_cell.length_c   1.000
_cell.angle_alpha   90.00
_cell.angle_beta   90.00
_cell.angle_gamma   90.00
#
_symmetry.space_group_name_H-M   'P 1'
#
loop_
_entity.id
_entity.type
_entity.pdbx_description
1 polymer ?
#
loop_
_entity_poly.entity_id
_entity_poly.type
_entity_poly.pdbx_seq_one_letter_code
_entity_poly.pdbx_strand_id
1 'polypeptide(L)' 'MDMVVGSAGPQQETVSKEAEVLFDVFMMYIDGIQREEHEWRKIFFKAGFSDYNITPVTGIRSIIEVYP' A
#
# COMPACT_ATOMS: atom_id res chain seq x y z
N MET A 1 3.53 -7.22 3.25
CA MET A 1 2.09 -7.06 2.98
C MET A 1 1.95 -5.87 2.07
N ASP A 2 1.20 -6.00 0.98
CA ASP A 2 1.10 -4.98 -0.07
C ASP A 2 0.02 -3.94 0.29
N MET A 3 0.23 -3.26 1.42
CA MET A 3 -0.62 -2.17 1.88
C MET A 3 -0.10 -0.86 1.31
N VAL A 4 -1.01 -0.05 0.78
CA VAL A 4 -0.73 1.29 0.28
C VAL A 4 -1.53 2.29 1.12
N VAL A 5 -0.82 3.09 1.91
CA VAL A 5 -1.43 4.06 2.83
C VAL A 5 -2.24 5.07 2.03
N GLY A 6 -3.48 5.32 2.46
CA GLY A 6 -4.38 6.27 1.81
C GLY A 6 -4.98 5.82 0.47
N SER A 7 -4.79 4.55 0.08
CA SER A 7 -5.41 4.00 -1.15
C SER A 7 -6.89 3.61 -0.97
N ALA A 8 -7.42 3.66 0.25
CA ALA A 8 -8.80 3.30 0.53
C ALA A 8 -9.79 4.27 -0.15
N GLY A 9 -10.65 3.75 -1.04
CA GLY A 9 -11.67 4.50 -1.74
C GLY A 9 -12.97 4.70 -0.93
N PRO A 10 -13.92 5.51 -1.41
CA PRO A 10 -15.19 5.79 -0.73
C PRO A 10 -16.05 4.55 -0.45
N GLN A 11 -15.83 3.45 -1.17
CA GLN A 11 -16.51 2.16 -0.98
C GLN A 11 -15.87 1.27 0.10
N GLN A 12 -14.79 1.70 0.75
CA GLN A 12 -14.07 0.97 1.80
C GLN A 12 -14.33 1.55 3.20
N GLU A 13 -15.62 1.70 3.56
CA GLU A 13 -16.07 2.11 4.90
C GLU A 13 -15.63 1.19 6.06
N THR A 14 -14.84 0.14 5.81
CA THR A 14 -14.56 -0.94 6.78
C THR A 14 -13.14 -0.97 7.34
N VAL A 15 -12.21 -0.14 6.85
CA VAL A 15 -10.87 -0.04 7.45
C VAL A 15 -10.81 1.21 8.31
N SER A 16 -10.76 1.01 9.61
CA SER A 16 -10.55 2.11 10.54
C SER A 16 -9.08 2.57 10.49
N LYS A 17 -8.84 3.87 10.62
CA LYS A 17 -7.49 4.46 10.64
C LYS A 17 -6.63 3.83 11.75
N GLU A 18 -7.25 3.39 12.84
CA GLU A 18 -6.60 2.67 13.94
C GLU A 18 -6.04 1.33 13.49
N ALA A 19 -6.73 0.61 12.59
CA ALA A 19 -6.22 -0.63 12.04
C ALA A 19 -4.98 -0.38 11.16
N GLU A 20 -4.97 0.67 10.34
CA GLU A 20 -3.81 1.04 9.53
C GLU A 20 -2.57 1.32 10.42
N VAL A 21 -2.77 2.13 11.46
CA VAL A 21 -1.71 2.48 12.43
C VAL A 21 -1.24 1.25 13.21
N LEU A 22 -2.15 0.38 13.67
CA LEU A 22 -1.78 -0.86 14.35
C LEU A 22 -0.93 -1.75 13.45
N PHE A 23 -1.28 -1.85 12.17
CA PHE A 23 -0.50 -2.60 11.21
C PHE A 23 0.84 -1.94 10.91
N ASP A 24 0.96 -0.61 10.95
CA ASP A 24 2.24 0.07 10.74
C ASP A 24 3.22 -0.24 11.88
N VAL A 25 2.73 -0.20 13.13
CA VAL A 25 3.49 -0.65 14.31
C VAL A 25 3.88 -2.13 14.19
N PHE A 26 2.97 -2.99 13.71
CA PHE A 26 3.28 -4.39 13.47
C PHE A 26 4.34 -4.59 12.37
N MET A 27 4.30 -3.79 11.29
CA MET A 27 5.34 -3.82 10.25
C MET A 27 6.69 -3.38 10.81
N MET A 28 6.73 -2.36 11.67
CA MET A 28 7.96 -1.93 12.34
C MET A 28 8.59 -3.05 13.18
N TYR A 29 7.78 -3.91 13.81
CA TYR A 29 8.28 -5.07 14.58
C TYR A 29 9.05 -6.10 13.72
N ILE A 30 8.72 -6.20 12.43
CA ILE A 30 9.37 -7.10 11.47
C ILE A 30 10.34 -6.39 10.53
N ASP A 31 10.86 -5.22 10.94
CA ASP A 31 11.71 -4.33 10.11
C ASP A 31 11.08 -3.95 8.75
N GLY A 32 9.74 -4.03 8.68
CA GLY A 32 8.92 -3.62 7.55
C GLY A 32 8.50 -2.16 7.65
N ILE A 33 7.92 -1.66 6.56
CA ILE A 33 7.40 -0.29 6.47
C ILE A 33 6.17 -0.28 5.57
N GLN A 34 5.12 0.43 5.99
CA GLN A 34 4.02 0.78 5.10
C GLN A 34 4.40 1.99 4.25
N ARG A 35 4.00 1.98 2.98
CA ARG A 35 4.35 3.04 2.03
C ARG A 35 3.10 3.67 1.47
N GLU A 36 3.16 4.98 1.30
CA GLU A 36 2.23 5.69 0.45
C GLU A 36 2.50 5.36 -1.03
N GLU A 37 1.51 5.62 -1.88
CA GLU A 37 1.62 5.36 -3.32
C GLU A 37 2.85 6.04 -3.95
N HIS A 38 3.16 7.28 -3.54
CA HIS A 38 4.27 8.02 -4.12
C HIS A 38 5.64 7.40 -3.81
N GLU A 39 5.77 6.69 -2.68
CA GLU A 39 6.97 5.94 -2.32
C GLU A 39 7.07 4.63 -3.12
N TRP A 40 5.95 3.92 -3.29
CA TRP A 40 5.86 2.77 -4.18
C TRP A 40 6.23 3.12 -5.62
N ARG A 41 5.67 4.22 -6.14
CA ARG A 41 5.99 4.80 -7.44
C ARG A 41 7.49 4.97 -7.64
N LYS A 42 8.19 5.60 -6.68
CA LYS A 42 9.65 5.80 -6.74
C LYS A 42 10.40 4.48 -6.85
N ILE A 43 9.96 3.45 -6.13
CA ILE A 43 10.58 2.12 -6.16
C ILE A 43 10.39 1.46 -7.52
N PHE A 44 9.18 1.48 -8.08
CA PHE A 44 8.89 0.84 -9.38
C PHE A 44 9.68 1.48 -10.51
N PHE A 45 9.66 2.81 -10.61
CA PHE A 45 10.42 3.52 -11.64
C PHE A 45 11.94 3.34 -11.47
N LYS A 46 12.44 3.31 -10.23
CA LYS A 46 13.87 3.03 -9.98
C LYS A 46 14.26 1.60 -10.36
N ALA A 47 13.34 0.64 -10.24
CA ALA A 47 13.56 -0.75 -10.64
C ALA A 47 13.44 -0.96 -12.16
N GLY A 48 13.02 0.04 -12.92
CA GLY A 48 12.95 0.00 -14.39
C GLY A 48 11.58 -0.38 -14.96
N PHE A 49 10.53 -0.41 -14.14
CA PHE A 49 9.15 -0.57 -14.62
C PHE A 49 8.66 0.72 -15.30
N SER A 50 7.87 0.57 -16.36
CA SER A 50 7.32 1.68 -17.14
C SER A 50 6.05 2.26 -16.55
N ASP A 51 5.25 1.44 -15.86
CA ASP A 51 3.98 1.87 -15.27
C ASP A 51 3.57 0.96 -14.10
N TYR A 52 2.52 1.37 -13.37
CA TYR A 52 1.91 0.59 -12.30
C TYR A 52 0.42 0.90 -12.13
N ASN A 53 -0.31 -0.05 -11.53
CA ASN A 53 -1.69 0.14 -11.09
C ASN A 53 -1.84 -0.33 -9.64
N ILE A 54 -2.57 0.44 -8.83
CA ILE A 54 -2.87 0.09 -7.44
C ILE A 54 -4.38 -0.02 -7.30
N THR A 55 -4.85 -1.24 -7.06
CA THR A 55 -6.27 -1.50 -6.81
C THR A 55 -6.46 -1.79 -5.32
N PRO A 56 -7.18 -0.95 -4.57
CA PRO A 56 -7.44 -1.24 -3.17
C PRO A 56 -8.43 -2.42 -3.07
N VAL A 57 -8.20 -3.38 -2.18
CA VAL A 57 -9.08 -4.54 -1.96
C VAL A 57 -9.79 -4.46 -0.61
N THR A 58 -10.68 -5.40 -0.29
CA THR A 58 -11.36 -5.40 1.01
C THR A 58 -10.36 -5.44 2.17
N GLY A 59 -10.50 -4.52 3.12
CA GLY A 59 -9.57 -4.39 4.24
C GLY A 59 -8.36 -3.52 3.90
N ILE A 60 -7.27 -3.69 4.65
CA ILE A 60 -6.05 -2.85 4.61
C ILE A 60 -5.10 -3.17 3.44
N ARG A 61 -5.47 -4.06 2.52
CA ARG A 61 -4.56 -4.56 1.47
C ARG A 61 -4.86 -3.89 0.14
N SER A 62 -3.86 -3.87 -0.72
CA SER A 62 -3.96 -3.45 -2.10
C SER A 62 -3.38 -4.54 -3.01
N ILE A 63 -3.85 -4.57 -4.25
CA ILE A 63 -3.19 -5.29 -5.34
C ILE A 63 -2.33 -4.26 -6.07
N ILE A 64 -1.06 -4.59 -6.25
CA ILE A 64 -0.10 -3.76 -6.98
C ILE A 64 0.30 -4.51 -8.25
N GLU A 65 -0.03 -3.93 -9.39
CA GLU A 65 0.37 -4.42 -10.72
C GLU A 65 1.49 -3.52 -11.23
N VAL A 66 2.59 -4.10 -11.73
CA VAL A 66 3.73 -3.36 -12.30
C VAL A 66 3.98 -3.83 -13.72
N TYR A 67 4.29 -2.90 -14.62
CA TYR A 67 4.42 -3.15 -16.05
C TYR A 67 5.86 -2.91 -16.51
N PRO A 68 6.46 -3.81 -17.33
CA PRO A 68 7.81 -3.64 -17.87
C PRO A 68 7.99 -2.31 -18.59
#